data_AF-A0A7H0GG46-F1
#
_entry.id   AF-A0A7H0GG46-F1
#
_cell.length_a   1.000
_cell.length_b   1.000
_cell.length_c   1.000
_cell.angle_alpha   90.00
_cell.angle_beta   90.00
_cell.angle_gamma   90.00
#
_symmetry.space_group_name_H-M   'P 1'
#
loop_
_entity.id
_entity.type
_entity.pdbx_description
1 polymer ?
#
loop_
_entity_poly.entity_id
_entity_poly.type
_entity_poly.pdbx_seq_one_letter_code
_entity_poly.pdbx_strand_id
1 'polypeptide(L)'
;MDRHTFFATCKWTAMGAVLALATGCASESGLYQWGGYDTALYSAYKNPGNVVTLQTKLEQHIAAMGTARQKVAPGLHAELGSLYLQAGRNDEAIAQYRLERALWPESQTLMDALIQTLENRNKKPGGTGQKNTEAAS
;
A
#
# COMPACT_ATOMS: atom_id res chain seq x y z
N MET A 1 -36.95 75.01 -20.65
CA MET A 1 -38.01 74.04 -20.98
C MET A 1 -37.32 72.77 -21.46
N ASP A 2 -36.90 71.92 -20.52
CA ASP A 2 -37.52 70.63 -20.10
C ASP A 2 -36.83 69.46 -20.81
N ARG A 3 -35.79 68.89 -20.21
CA ARG A 3 -35.84 67.76 -19.24
C ARG A 3 -36.69 66.60 -19.76
N HIS A 4 -36.04 65.70 -20.50
CA HIS A 4 -36.38 64.28 -20.41
C HIS A 4 -35.33 63.56 -19.60
N THR A 5 -35.65 63.47 -18.31
CA THR A 5 -35.19 62.44 -17.38
C THR A 5 -35.57 61.06 -17.92
N PHE A 6 -34.59 60.26 -18.31
CA PHE A 6 -34.70 58.81 -18.23
C PHE A 6 -33.53 58.29 -17.40
N PHE A 7 -33.82 58.16 -16.11
CA PHE A 7 -33.11 57.24 -15.23
C PHE A 7 -33.32 55.82 -15.76
N ALA A 8 -32.24 55.14 -16.14
CA ALA A 8 -32.16 53.70 -16.05
C ALA A 8 -30.69 53.29 -15.95
N THR A 9 -30.29 53.13 -14.69
CA THR A 9 -29.08 52.49 -14.19
C THR A 9 -28.78 51.15 -14.85
N CYS A 10 -27.52 50.94 -15.26
CA CYS A 10 -26.69 49.77 -14.89
C CYS A 10 -25.27 50.09 -15.37
N LYS A 11 -24.33 50.49 -14.51
CA LYS A 11 -23.39 49.58 -13.82
C LYS A 11 -22.98 48.46 -14.79
N TRP A 12 -21.75 48.33 -15.26
CA TRP A 12 -20.51 48.40 -14.52
C TRP A 12 -19.35 48.35 -15.52
N THR A 13 -18.31 49.08 -15.17
CA THR A 13 -16.96 49.14 -15.72
C THR A 13 -16.31 47.78 -15.98
N ALA A 14 -15.54 47.76 -17.08
CA ALA A 14 -14.15 47.34 -17.16
C ALA A 14 -13.76 45.85 -17.20
N MET A 15 -12.72 45.64 -18.02
CA MET A 15 -11.68 44.61 -17.91
C MET A 15 -12.02 43.20 -18.40
N GLY A 16 -12.11 43.04 -19.73
CA GLY A 16 -11.93 41.74 -20.39
C GLY A 16 -10.47 41.32 -20.35
N ALA A 17 -10.02 40.77 -19.23
CA ALA A 17 -8.72 40.13 -19.10
C ALA A 17 -8.84 38.62 -19.39
N VAL A 18 -8.17 38.20 -20.47
CA VAL A 18 -7.95 36.82 -20.88
C VAL A 18 -7.33 36.03 -19.73
N LEU A 19 -8.05 35.06 -19.16
CA LEU A 19 -7.55 34.17 -18.13
C LEU A 19 -8.07 32.74 -18.39
N ALA A 20 -7.44 32.01 -19.32
CA ALA A 20 -7.89 30.66 -19.69
C ALA A 20 -6.75 29.69 -20.03
N LEU A 21 -5.65 29.69 -19.26
CA LEU A 21 -4.59 28.68 -19.42
C LEU A 21 -4.00 28.23 -18.08
N ALA A 22 -4.81 27.56 -17.26
CA ALA A 22 -4.32 26.80 -16.11
C ALA A 22 -5.07 25.46 -15.98
N THR A 23 -5.01 24.62 -17.02
CA THR A 23 -5.32 23.18 -16.88
C THR A 23 -4.07 22.48 -16.34
N GLY A 24 -3.88 22.52 -15.02
CA GLY A 24 -2.92 21.67 -14.34
C GLY A 24 -3.47 20.26 -14.25
N CYS A 25 -2.93 19.33 -15.03
CA CYS A 25 -3.20 17.91 -14.86
C CYS A 25 -2.44 17.42 -13.62
N ALA A 26 -3.01 17.62 -12.44
CA ALA A 26 -2.54 16.97 -11.23
C ALA A 26 -3.01 15.51 -11.27
N SER A 27 -2.21 14.64 -11.90
CA SER A 27 -2.39 13.19 -11.71
C SER A 27 -1.70 12.82 -10.39
N GLU A 28 -2.47 12.74 -9.31
CA GLU A 28 -2.03 12.35 -7.95
C GLU A 28 -1.65 10.86 -7.82
N SER A 29 -1.17 10.23 -8.89
CA SER A 29 -0.63 8.88 -8.76
C SER A 29 0.77 8.98 -8.17
N GLY A 30 0.90 8.63 -6.88
CA GLY A 30 2.20 8.50 -6.23
C GLY A 30 3.11 7.53 -7.00
N LEU A 31 4.42 7.61 -6.75
CA LEU A 31 5.45 6.81 -7.45
C LEU A 31 5.14 5.30 -7.48
N TYR A 32 4.41 4.79 -6.49
CA TYR A 32 3.95 3.41 -6.39
C TYR A 32 2.45 3.32 -6.15
N GLN A 33 1.87 2.20 -6.61
CA GLN A 33 0.52 1.83 -6.28
C GLN A 33 0.50 0.99 -5.01
N TRP A 34 -0.26 1.45 -4.02
CA TRP A 34 -0.38 0.81 -2.71
C TRP A 34 -1.61 -0.09 -2.57
N GLY A 35 -2.55 -0.05 -3.52
CA GLY A 35 -3.67 -1.00 -3.57
C GLY A 35 -4.62 -0.97 -2.37
N GLY A 36 -4.71 0.16 -1.67
CA GLY A 36 -5.50 0.28 -0.43
C GLY A 36 -4.88 -0.44 0.77
N TYR A 37 -3.57 -0.68 0.74
CA TYR A 37 -2.80 -1.29 1.83
C TYR A 37 -3.04 -0.60 3.17
N ASP A 38 -2.96 0.73 3.21
CA ASP A 38 -3.17 1.56 4.40
C ASP A 38 -4.50 1.26 5.09
N THR A 39 -5.57 1.17 4.30
CA THR A 39 -6.93 0.92 4.79
C THR A 39 -7.07 -0.52 5.30
N ALA A 40 -6.50 -1.49 4.57
CA ALA A 40 -6.51 -2.89 4.98
C ALA A 40 -5.69 -3.12 6.27
N LEU A 41 -4.52 -2.49 6.36
CA LEU A 41 -3.62 -2.57 7.50
C LEU A 41 -4.28 -1.97 8.73
N TYR A 42 -4.86 -0.77 8.60
CA TYR A 42 -5.57 -0.13 9.69
C TYR A 42 -6.75 -0.98 10.18
N SER A 43 -7.49 -1.61 9.26
CA SER A 43 -8.58 -2.52 9.61
C SER A 43 -8.10 -3.74 10.42
N ALA A 44 -6.99 -4.36 10.01
CA ALA A 44 -6.36 -5.48 10.73
C ALA A 44 -5.79 -5.07 12.09
N TYR A 45 -5.23 -3.86 12.19
CA TYR A 45 -4.76 -3.30 13.46
C TYR A 45 -5.91 -3.08 14.45
N LYS A 46 -7.05 -2.56 13.99
CA LYS A 46 -8.24 -2.33 14.83
C LYS A 46 -8.95 -3.63 15.21
N ASN A 47 -8.93 -4.63 14.34
CA ASN A 47 -9.54 -5.92 14.57
C ASN A 47 -8.61 -7.03 14.04
N PRO A 48 -7.90 -7.75 14.93
CA PRO A 48 -6.98 -8.83 14.53
C PRO A 48 -7.64 -9.94 13.70
N GLY A 49 -8.96 -10.11 13.77
CA GLY A 49 -9.70 -11.04 12.91
C GLY A 49 -9.62 -10.70 11.42
N ASN A 50 -9.23 -9.47 11.06
CA ASN A 50 -9.08 -9.02 9.68
C ASN A 50 -7.69 -9.26 9.09
N VAL A 51 -6.76 -9.90 9.81
CA VAL A 51 -5.41 -10.22 9.31
C VAL A 51 -5.45 -11.07 8.03
N VAL A 52 -6.38 -12.04 7.95
CA VAL A 52 -6.55 -12.86 6.73
C VAL A 52 -7.04 -11.99 5.57
N THR A 53 -7.94 -11.05 5.82
CA THR A 53 -8.41 -10.10 4.80
C THR A 53 -7.27 -9.19 4.31
N LEU A 54 -6.40 -8.74 5.21
CA LEU A 54 -5.19 -8.00 4.85
C LEU A 54 -4.29 -8.84 3.94
N GLN A 55 -3.98 -10.08 4.33
CA GLN A 55 -3.15 -11.00 3.55
C GLN A 55 -3.71 -11.19 2.13
N THR A 56 -4.99 -11.52 2.00
CA THR A 56 -5.66 -11.71 0.70
C THR A 56 -5.59 -10.45 -0.17
N LYS A 57 -5.79 -9.26 0.41
CA LYS A 57 -5.68 -8.00 -0.34
C LYS A 57 -4.25 -7.74 -0.83
N LEU A 58 -3.24 -8.04 -0.03
CA LEU A 58 -1.84 -7.93 -0.45
C LEU A 58 -1.51 -8.90 -1.58
N GLU A 59 -1.92 -10.16 -1.47
CA GLU A 59 -1.71 -11.17 -2.51
C GLU A 59 -2.34 -10.73 -3.85
N GLN A 60 -3.59 -10.24 -3.81
CA GLN A 60 -4.30 -9.73 -4.99
C GLN A 60 -3.60 -8.52 -5.59
N HIS A 61 -3.19 -7.55 -4.77
CA HIS A 61 -2.50 -6.36 -5.23
C HIS A 61 -1.15 -6.70 -5.88
N ILE A 62 -0.35 -7.56 -5.25
CA ILE A 62 0.94 -8.02 -5.79
C ILE A 62 0.74 -8.75 -7.13
N ALA A 63 -0.27 -9.63 -7.23
CA ALA A 63 -0.60 -10.31 -8.49
C ALA A 63 -1.01 -9.32 -9.59
N ALA A 64 -1.79 -8.30 -9.24
CA ALA A 64 -2.20 -7.24 -10.17
C ALA A 64 -0.99 -6.43 -10.67
N MET A 65 -0.05 -6.07 -9.79
CA MET A 65 1.19 -5.38 -10.18
C MET A 65 2.05 -6.24 -11.10
N GLY A 66 2.17 -7.54 -10.83
CA GLY A 66 2.86 -8.49 -11.72
C GLY A 66 2.24 -8.54 -13.12
N THR A 67 0.90 -8.60 -13.18
CA THR A 67 0.15 -8.61 -14.46
C THR A 67 0.31 -7.29 -15.22
N ALA A 68 0.29 -6.16 -14.52
CA ALA A 68 0.50 -4.83 -15.08
C ALA A 68 1.98 -4.53 -15.41
N ARG A 69 2.91 -5.44 -15.08
CA ARG A 69 4.38 -5.24 -15.16
C ARG A 69 4.84 -3.98 -14.42
N GLN A 70 4.18 -3.68 -13.30
CA GLN A 70 4.53 -2.58 -12.42
C GLN A 70 5.32 -3.08 -11.22
N LYS A 71 6.22 -2.24 -10.73
CA LYS A 71 7.01 -2.58 -9.55
C LYS A 71 6.09 -2.54 -8.32
N VAL A 72 6.09 -3.62 -7.54
CA VAL A 72 5.41 -3.68 -6.23
C VAL A 72 6.06 -2.66 -5.30
N ALA A 73 5.25 -1.87 -4.58
CA ALA A 73 5.73 -0.84 -3.67
C ALA A 73 6.68 -1.42 -2.59
N PRO A 74 7.67 -0.64 -2.11
CA PRO A 74 8.59 -1.09 -1.08
C PRO A 74 7.85 -1.52 0.19
N GLY A 75 8.31 -2.61 0.79
CA GLY A 75 7.77 -3.18 2.01
C GLY A 75 6.61 -4.15 1.82
N LEU A 76 5.88 -4.13 0.69
CA LEU A 76 4.69 -4.98 0.54
C LEU A 76 5.01 -6.48 0.46
N HIS A 77 6.13 -6.86 -0.15
CA HIS A 77 6.59 -8.26 -0.11
C HIS A 77 7.07 -8.62 1.30
N ALA A 78 7.76 -7.72 2.02
CA ALA A 78 8.13 -7.97 3.42
C ALA A 78 6.91 -8.12 4.33
N GLU A 79 5.87 -7.31 4.15
CA GLU A 79 4.63 -7.43 4.92
C GLU A 79 3.94 -8.77 4.64
N LEU A 80 3.77 -9.14 3.37
CA LEU A 80 3.17 -10.43 3.00
C LEU A 80 3.99 -11.61 3.55
N GLY A 81 5.32 -11.52 3.49
CA GLY A 81 6.21 -12.51 4.09
C GLY A 81 6.01 -12.64 5.60
N SER A 82 5.79 -11.52 6.30
CA SER A 82 5.55 -11.50 7.74
C SER A 82 4.18 -12.08 8.11
N LEU A 83 3.15 -11.85 7.29
CA LEU A 83 1.83 -12.47 7.43
C LEU A 83 1.91 -13.99 7.24
N TYR A 84 2.65 -14.47 6.24
CA TYR A 84 2.90 -15.90 6.05
C TYR A 84 3.67 -16.51 7.23
N LEU A 85 4.68 -15.81 7.76
CA LEU A 85 5.41 -16.26 8.92
C LEU A 85 4.50 -16.39 10.15
N GLN A 86 3.62 -15.42 10.38
CA GLN A 86 2.62 -15.49 11.47
C GLN A 86 1.66 -16.67 11.31
N ALA A 87 1.33 -17.04 10.07
CA ALA A 87 0.53 -18.22 9.74
C ALA A 87 1.33 -19.55 9.76
N GLY A 88 2.63 -19.53 10.13
CA GLY A 88 3.50 -20.71 10.17
C GLY A 88 3.99 -21.19 8.79
N ARG A 89 3.74 -20.41 7.73
CA ARG A 89 4.11 -20.71 6.34
C ARG A 89 5.52 -20.20 6.03
N ASN A 90 6.52 -20.82 6.66
CA ASN A 90 7.91 -20.33 6.64
C ASN A 90 8.52 -20.24 5.24
N ASP A 91 8.29 -21.23 4.38
CA ASP A 91 8.88 -21.25 3.03
C ASP A 91 8.32 -20.13 2.16
N GLU A 92 7.04 -19.82 2.33
CA GLU A 92 6.37 -18.74 1.63
C GLU A 92 6.82 -17.37 2.16
N ALA A 93 7.03 -17.25 3.47
CA ALA A 93 7.66 -16.07 4.06
C ALA A 93 9.05 -15.80 3.44
N ILE A 94 9.91 -16.83 3.39
CA ILE A 94 11.25 -16.73 2.78
C ILE A 94 11.15 -16.30 1.31
N ALA A 95 10.21 -16.87 0.55
CA ALA A 95 10.03 -16.51 -0.85
C ALA A 95 9.68 -15.02 -1.02
N GLN A 96 8.78 -14.48 -0.20
CA GLN A 96 8.43 -13.07 -0.23
C GLN A 96 9.59 -12.17 0.21
N TYR A 97 10.32 -12.51 1.27
CA TYR A 97 11.50 -11.74 1.69
C TYR A 97 12.59 -11.69 0.61
N ARG A 98 12.80 -12.79 -0.13
CA ARG A 98 13.73 -12.82 -1.27
C ARG A 98 13.29 -11.89 -2.40
N LEU A 99 11.99 -11.79 -2.66
CA LEU A 99 11.46 -10.85 -3.65
C LEU A 99 11.69 -9.40 -3.20
N GLU A 100 11.33 -9.04 -1.97
CA GLU A 100 11.58 -7.70 -1.41
C GLU A 100 13.06 -7.33 -1.54
N ARG A 101 13.96 -8.22 -1.09
CA ARG A 101 15.41 -8.07 -1.17
C ARG A 101 15.91 -7.76 -2.59
N ALA A 102 15.34 -8.45 -3.59
CA ALA A 102 15.73 -8.29 -4.98
C ALA A 102 15.18 -7.00 -5.60
N LEU A 103 13.97 -6.60 -5.20
CA LEU A 103 13.30 -5.39 -5.68
C LEU A 103 13.87 -4.12 -5.05
N TRP A 104 14.30 -4.18 -3.80
CA TRP A 104 14.64 -3.01 -2.98
C TRP A 104 16.01 -3.15 -2.30
N PRO A 105 17.08 -2.53 -2.84
CA PRO A 105 18.43 -2.63 -2.27
C PRO A 105 18.52 -2.14 -0.83
N GLU A 106 17.69 -1.17 -0.44
CA GLU A 106 17.60 -0.62 0.91
C GLU A 106 17.11 -1.67 1.93
N SER A 107 16.38 -2.68 1.49
CA SER A 107 15.83 -3.74 2.34
C SER A 107 16.81 -4.91 2.58
N GLN A 108 17.90 -4.99 1.82
CA GLN A 108 18.70 -6.23 1.71
C GLN A 108 19.19 -6.73 3.06
N THR A 109 19.78 -5.85 3.87
CA THR A 109 20.32 -6.21 5.19
C THR A 109 19.26 -6.83 6.10
N LEU A 110 18.05 -6.25 6.12
CA LEU A 110 16.95 -6.77 6.92
C LEU A 110 16.45 -8.11 6.38
N MET A 111 16.21 -8.18 5.06
CA MET A 111 15.70 -9.40 4.43
C MET A 111 16.68 -10.57 4.57
N ASP A 112 17.98 -10.33 4.40
CA ASP A 112 19.02 -11.34 4.60
C ASP A 112 19.00 -11.91 6.02
N ALA A 113 18.88 -11.05 7.04
CA ALA A 113 18.80 -11.48 8.43
C ALA A 113 17.54 -12.34 8.70
N LEU A 114 16.38 -11.94 8.17
CA LEU A 114 15.13 -12.69 8.31
C LEU A 114 15.20 -14.05 7.61
N ILE A 115 15.67 -14.07 6.36
CA ILE A 115 15.83 -15.29 5.55
C ILE A 115 16.78 -16.27 6.26
N GLN A 116 17.96 -15.81 6.66
CA GLN A 116 18.95 -16.64 7.33
C GLN A 116 18.41 -17.22 8.65
N THR A 117 17.66 -16.41 9.41
CA THR A 117 17.02 -16.87 10.65
C THR A 117 16.04 -18.00 10.40
N LEU A 118 15.18 -17.88 9.39
CA LEU A 118 14.18 -18.90 9.06
C LEU A 118 14.82 -20.16 8.48
N GLU A 119 15.81 -20.03 7.59
CA GLU A 119 16.54 -21.17 7.03
C GLU A 119 17.27 -21.97 8.13
N ASN A 120 17.85 -21.29 9.12
CA ASN A 120 18.50 -21.94 10.25
C ASN A 120 17.49 -22.68 11.15
N ARG A 121 16.29 -22.11 11.34
CA ARG A 121 15.19 -22.78 12.07
C ARG A 121 14.72 -24.04 11.35
N ASN A 122 14.55 -23.98 10.03
CA ASN A 122 14.10 -25.11 9.21
C ASN A 122 15.14 -26.26 9.16
N LYS A 123 16.44 -25.96 9.32
CA LYS A 123 17.52 -26.97 9.32
C LYS A 123 17.68 -27.73 10.64
N LYS A 124 17.17 -27.23 11.77
CA LYS A 124 17.32 -27.90 13.07
C LYS A 124 16.32 -29.05 13.19
N PRO A 125 16.75 -30.33 13.24
CA PRO A 125 15.84 -31.43 13.51
C PRO A 125 15.37 -31.30 14.97
N GLY A 126 14.11 -30.92 15.17
CA GLY A 126 13.49 -30.75 16.50
C GLY A 126 12.84 -29.38 16.79
N GLY A 127 12.75 -28.48 15.80
CA GLY A 127 12.02 -27.21 15.95
C GLY A 127 10.51 -27.43 16.05
N THR A 128 9.98 -27.34 17.26
CA THR A 128 8.57 -27.42 17.65
C THR A 128 7.67 -26.56 16.76
N GLY A 129 6.90 -27.21 15.88
CA GLY A 129 5.64 -26.66 15.38
C GLY A 129 4.72 -26.41 16.58
N GLN A 130 4.22 -25.19 16.68
CA GLN A 130 3.34 -24.68 17.74
C GLN A 130 2.25 -25.69 18.13
N LYS A 131 2.33 -26.22 19.37
CA LYS A 131 1.18 -26.77 20.10
C LYS A 131 0.71 -25.70 21.06
N ASN A 132 -0.17 -24.82 20.60
CA ASN A 132 -0.94 -23.96 21.50
C ASN A 132 -2.27 -23.57 20.85
N THR A 133 -3.18 -24.54 20.86
CA THR A 133 -4.63 -24.34 20.91
C THR A 133 -5.18 -25.29 21.98
N GLU A 134 -4.86 -25.00 23.24
CA GLU A 134 -5.54 -25.55 24.42
C GLU A 134 -5.30 -24.59 25.59
N ALA A 135 -5.93 -23.42 25.53
CA ALA A 135 -6.15 -22.51 26.66
C ALA A 135 -7.11 -21.39 26.24
N ALA A 136 -8.32 -21.77 25.85
CA ALA A 136 -9.47 -20.89 25.95
C ALA A 136 -10.57 -21.72 26.62
N SER A 137 -10.80 -21.38 27.88
CA SER A 137 -11.97 -21.76 28.67
C SER A 137 -13.27 -21.29 28.03
#